data_AF-A0A537JFL1-F1
#
_entry.id   AF-A0A537JFL1-F1
#
_cell.length_a   1.000
_cell.length_b   1.000
_cell.length_c   1.000
_cell.angle_alpha   90.00
_cell.angle_beta   90.00
_cell.angle_gamma   90.00
#
_symmetry.space_group_name_H-M   'P 1'
#
loop_
_entity.id
_entity.type
_entity.pdbx_description
1 polymer ?
#
loop_
_entity_poly.entity_id
_entity_poly.type
_entity_poly.pdbx_seq_one_letter_code
_entity_poly.pdbx_strand_id
1 'polypeptide(L)'
;MLAWVVLAAAGAVYAWAGRHEMNPDGMSYLDVASAFMRGDWRMALNRHWSPLYPALLAVTLRVVRPTPYDEFATVQGLNFVIFLGALVSFEFLLSRLIRYHGTFTAKASSAGRFALPEWALRILGYLLFAYASLPLIP
;
A
#
# COMPACT_ATOMS: atom_id res chain seq x y z
N MET A 1 -2.64 6.09 16.61
CA MET A 1 -2.71 4.71 17.15
C MET A 1 -4.01 4.00 16.79
N LEU A 2 -5.19 4.42 17.27
CA LEU A 2 -6.46 3.73 16.93
C LEU A 2 -6.72 3.66 15.42
N ALA A 3 -6.60 4.78 14.70
CA ALA A 3 -6.80 4.81 13.25
C ALA A 3 -5.86 3.87 12.49
N TRP A 4 -4.61 3.74 12.93
CA TRP A 4 -3.63 2.84 12.33
C TRP A 4 -4.04 1.38 12.48
N VAL A 5 -4.48 0.97 13.68
CA VAL A 5 -4.98 -0.39 13.93
C VAL A 5 -6.24 -0.68 13.11
N VAL A 6 -7.15 0.29 13.03
CA VAL A 6 -8.38 0.16 12.22
C VAL A 6 -8.03 -0.02 10.74
N LEU A 7 -7.07 0.73 10.21
CA LEU A 7 -6.64 0.58 8.81
C LEU A 7 -5.92 -0.74 8.54
N ALA A 8 -5.08 -1.20 9.46
CA ALA A 8 -4.44 -2.51 9.35
C ALA A 8 -5.48 -3.65 9.36
N ALA A 9 -6.46 -3.58 10.28
CA ALA A 9 -7.55 -4.55 10.35
C ALA A 9 -8.44 -4.50 9.10
N ALA A 10 -8.80 -3.30 8.62
CA ALA A 10 -9.57 -3.14 7.39
C ALA A 10 -8.82 -3.72 6.18
N GLY A 11 -7.52 -3.43 6.04
CA GLY A 11 -6.70 -4.00 4.97
C GLY A 11 -6.64 -5.53 5.01
N ALA A 12 -6.55 -6.12 6.20
CA ALA A 12 -6.59 -7.58 6.36
C ALA A 12 -7.95 -8.18 5.96
N VAL A 13 -9.05 -7.50 6.31
CA VAL A 13 -10.40 -7.91 5.90
C VAL A 13 -10.56 -7.84 4.39
N TYR A 14 -10.08 -6.77 3.75
CA TYR A 14 -10.12 -6.60 2.29
C TYR A 14 -9.31 -7.69 1.57
N ALA A 15 -8.08 -7.93 2.01
CA ALA A 15 -7.22 -8.99 1.44
C ALA A 15 -7.85 -10.38 1.60
N TRP A 16 -8.48 -10.64 2.76
CA TRP A 16 -9.16 -11.92 3.00
C TRP A 16 -10.45 -12.07 2.20
N ALA A 17 -11.24 -11.01 2.05
CA ALA A 17 -12.47 -11.01 1.28
C ALA A 17 -12.19 -11.21 -0.22
N GLY A 18 -11.18 -10.50 -0.75
CA GLY A 18 -10.75 -10.59 -2.15
C GLY A 18 -9.82 -11.76 -2.48
N ARG A 19 -9.61 -12.71 -1.56
CA ARG A 19 -8.62 -13.80 -1.71
C ARG A 19 -8.82 -14.70 -2.95
N HIS A 20 -10.03 -14.69 -3.51
CA HIS A 20 -10.42 -15.45 -4.70
C HIS A 20 -10.65 -14.57 -5.92
N GLU A 21 -10.49 -13.25 -5.78
CA GLU A 21 -10.68 -12.27 -6.83
C GLU A 21 -9.32 -11.81 -7.35
N MET A 22 -9.24 -11.65 -8.67
CA MET A 22 -8.06 -11.12 -9.33
C MET A 22 -8.53 -10.19 -10.45
N ASN A 23 -8.04 -8.96 -10.43
CA ASN A 23 -8.33 -8.00 -11.48
C ASN A 23 -7.48 -8.30 -12.74
N PRO A 24 -7.88 -7.80 -13.93
CA PRO A 24 -7.14 -8.03 -15.17
C PRO A 24 -5.67 -7.54 -15.12
N ASP A 25 -5.42 -6.47 -14.37
CA ASP A 25 -4.07 -5.93 -14.18
C ASP A 25 -3.19 -6.90 -13.37
N GLY A 26 -3.75 -7.50 -12.32
CA GLY A 26 -3.09 -8.49 -11.46
C GLY A 26 -2.73 -9.76 -12.23
N MET A 27 -3.62 -10.22 -13.12
CA MET A 27 -3.29 -11.30 -14.06
C MET A 27 -2.11 -10.93 -14.95
N SER A 28 -2.10 -9.71 -15.49
CA SER A 28 -0.97 -9.23 -16.31
C SER A 28 0.34 -9.18 -15.52
N TYR A 29 0.30 -8.77 -14.25
CA TYR A 29 1.46 -8.79 -13.37
C TYR A 29 1.96 -10.20 -13.05
N LEU A 30 1.06 -11.19 -12.92
CA LEU A 30 1.42 -12.61 -12.76
C LEU A 30 2.12 -13.16 -14.00
N ASP A 31 1.69 -12.76 -15.20
CA ASP A 31 2.34 -13.15 -16.45
C ASP A 31 3.77 -12.59 -16.54
N VAL A 32 3.94 -11.32 -16.16
CA VAL A 32 5.26 -10.66 -16.10
C VAL A 32 6.13 -11.29 -15.01
N ALA A 33 5.58 -11.63 -13.84
CA ALA A 33 6.29 -12.35 -12.78
C ALA A 33 6.75 -13.73 -13.25
N SER A 34 5.91 -14.45 -13.99
CA SER A 34 6.26 -15.72 -14.60
C SER A 34 7.38 -15.56 -15.64
N ALA A 35 7.40 -14.46 -16.39
CA ALA A 35 8.50 -14.12 -17.30
C ALA A 35 9.82 -13.89 -16.56
N PHE A 36 9.80 -13.19 -15.41
CA PHE A 36 10.97 -13.05 -14.53
C PHE A 36 11.51 -14.43 -14.10
N MET A 37 10.63 -15.36 -13.72
CA MET A 37 11.03 -16.71 -13.30
C MET A 37 11.62 -17.56 -14.44
N ARG A 38 11.15 -17.35 -15.68
CA ARG A 38 11.66 -18.01 -16.89
C ARG A 38 12.95 -17.39 -17.44
N GLY A 39 13.38 -16.24 -16.91
CA GLY A 39 14.53 -15.48 -17.44
C GLY A 39 14.25 -14.74 -18.75
N ASP A 40 12.98 -14.53 -19.10
CA ASP A 40 12.60 -13.75 -20.29
C ASP A 40 12.62 -12.25 -19.96
N TRP A 41 13.83 -11.68 -19.98
CA TRP A 41 14.07 -10.28 -19.64
C TRP A 41 13.38 -9.29 -20.57
N ARG A 42 13.03 -9.68 -21.81
CA ARG A 42 12.32 -8.79 -22.75
C ARG A 42 10.88 -8.58 -22.33
N MET A 43 10.21 -9.63 -21.85
CA MET A 43 8.85 -9.54 -21.32
C MET A 43 8.86 -9.00 -19.88
N ALA A 44 9.85 -9.39 -19.07
CA ALA A 44 9.99 -9.00 -17.67
C ALA A 44 10.30 -7.50 -17.49
N LEU A 45 11.15 -6.92 -18.34
CA LEU A 45 11.52 -5.50 -18.32
C LEU A 45 10.83 -4.76 -19.47
N ASN A 46 9.52 -4.60 -19.37
CA ASN A 46 8.72 -3.82 -20.31
C ASN A 46 8.52 -2.37 -19.80
N ARG A 47 8.19 -1.43 -20.70
CA ARG A 47 7.94 -0.02 -20.34
C ARG A 47 6.55 0.22 -19.74
N HIS A 48 5.65 -0.75 -19.86
CA HIS A 48 4.26 -0.59 -19.48
C HIS A 48 4.05 -0.81 -17.98
N TRP A 49 4.75 -1.79 -17.42
CA TRP A 49 4.66 -2.21 -16.03
C TRP A 49 5.92 -1.84 -15.26
N SER A 50 5.75 -1.40 -14.00
CA SER A 50 6.88 -1.22 -13.09
C SER A 50 7.53 -2.58 -12.81
N PRO A 51 8.87 -2.73 -12.88
CA PRO A 51 9.52 -4.04 -12.72
C PRO A 51 9.56 -4.53 -11.26
N LEU A 52 9.43 -3.62 -10.29
CA LEU A 52 9.58 -3.94 -8.86
C LEU A 52 8.48 -4.89 -8.36
N TYR A 53 7.23 -4.60 -8.72
CA TYR A 53 6.08 -5.36 -8.25
C TYR A 53 6.03 -6.79 -8.82
N PRO A 54 6.16 -7.04 -10.13
CA PRO A 54 6.28 -8.40 -10.66
C PRO A 54 7.53 -9.14 -10.15
N ALA A 55 8.63 -8.44 -9.84
CA ALA A 55 9.78 -9.08 -9.21
C ALA A 55 9.47 -9.54 -7.77
N LEU A 56 8.77 -8.72 -6.97
CA LEU A 56 8.31 -9.12 -5.64
C LEU A 56 7.31 -10.29 -5.70
N LEU A 57 6.39 -10.29 -6.67
CA LEU A 57 5.49 -11.40 -6.93
C LEU A 57 6.25 -12.69 -7.26
N ALA A 58 7.20 -12.62 -8.20
CA ALA A 58 8.02 -13.76 -8.60
C ALA A 58 8.79 -14.36 -7.41
N VAL A 59 9.39 -13.51 -6.57
CA VAL A 59 10.07 -13.95 -5.34
C VAL A 59 9.07 -14.59 -4.38
N THR A 60 7.92 -13.97 -4.16
CA THR A 60 6.89 -14.45 -3.22
C THR A 60 6.35 -15.80 -3.65
N LEU A 61 5.95 -15.96 -4.91
CA LEU A 61 5.45 -17.23 -5.46
C LEU A 61 6.52 -18.33 -5.44
N ARG A 62 7.79 -17.99 -5.68
CA ARG A 62 8.89 -18.95 -5.61
C ARG A 62 9.19 -19.45 -4.20
N VAL A 63 9.02 -18.59 -3.19
CA VAL A 63 9.25 -18.90 -1.78
C VAL A 63 8.06 -19.63 -1.18
N VAL A 64 6.84 -19.11 -1.36
CA VAL A 64 5.61 -19.66 -0.77
C VAL A 64 5.17 -20.93 -1.48
N ARG A 65 5.36 -21.03 -2.80
CA ARG A 65 4.93 -22.15 -3.65
C ARG A 65 3.45 -22.51 -3.43
N PRO A 66 2.53 -21.53 -3.61
CA PRO A 66 1.12 -21.78 -3.38
C PRO A 66 0.56 -22.83 -4.34
N THR A 67 -0.54 -23.47 -3.93
CA THR A 67 -1.34 -24.27 -4.87
C THR A 67 -2.03 -23.33 -5.87
N PRO A 68 -2.48 -23.81 -7.04
CA PRO A 68 -3.23 -22.98 -7.99
C PRO A 68 -4.49 -22.34 -7.39
N TYR A 69 -5.06 -22.96 -6.35
CA TYR A 69 -6.22 -22.42 -5.63
C TYR A 69 -5.83 -21.23 -4.71
N ASP A 70 -4.61 -21.26 -4.15
CA ASP A 70 -4.12 -20.27 -3.19
C ASP A 70 -3.26 -19.17 -3.83
N GLU A 71 -3.07 -19.21 -5.15
CA GLU A 71 -2.23 -18.26 -5.87
C GLU A 71 -2.72 -16.82 -5.67
N PHE A 72 -4.02 -16.58 -5.86
CA PHE A 72 -4.62 -15.26 -5.65
C PHE A 72 -4.55 -14.82 -4.20
N ALA A 73 -4.83 -15.73 -3.25
CA ALA A 73 -4.69 -15.44 -1.83
C ALA A 73 -3.26 -15.01 -1.46
N THR A 74 -2.25 -15.60 -2.12
CA THR A 74 -0.83 -15.24 -1.94
C THR A 74 -0.52 -13.85 -2.48
N VAL A 75 -1.06 -13.49 -3.65
CA VAL A 75 -0.95 -12.13 -4.22
C VAL A 75 -1.60 -11.10 -3.30
N GLN A 76 -2.83 -11.38 -2.84
CA GLN A 76 -3.56 -10.52 -1.91
C GLN A 76 -2.81 -10.35 -0.59
N GLY A 77 -2.16 -11.41 -0.11
CA GLY A 77 -1.26 -11.35 1.05
C GLY A 77 -0.05 -10.44 0.82
N LEU A 78 0.58 -10.50 -0.35
CA LEU A 78 1.68 -9.59 -0.71
C LEU A 78 1.19 -8.13 -0.78
N ASN A 79 0.04 -7.88 -1.41
CA ASN A 79 -0.57 -6.55 -1.46
C ASN A 79 -0.82 -5.99 -0.07
N PHE A 80 -1.30 -6.83 0.85
CA PHE A 80 -1.48 -6.44 2.25
C PHE A 80 -0.16 -6.09 2.94
N VAL A 81 0.92 -6.85 2.71
CA VAL A 81 2.26 -6.51 3.25
C VAL A 81 2.76 -5.18 2.71
N ILE A 82 2.59 -4.93 1.41
CA ILE A 82 2.95 -3.65 0.77
C ILE A 82 2.11 -2.51 1.38
N PHE A 83 0.80 -2.73 1.57
CA PHE A 83 -0.09 -1.78 2.25
C PHE A 83 0.38 -1.46 3.66
N LEU A 84 0.78 -2.44 4.47
CA LEU A 84 1.33 -2.20 5.81
C LEU A 84 2.61 -1.36 5.76
N GLY A 85 3.52 -1.66 4.83
CA GLY A 85 4.73 -0.86 4.60
C GLY A 85 4.41 0.58 4.22
N ALA A 86 3.43 0.77 3.34
CA ALA A 86 2.93 2.10 2.96
C ALA A 86 2.30 2.83 4.14
N LEU A 87 1.51 2.14 4.97
CA LEU A 87 0.87 2.70 6.16
C LEU A 87 1.90 3.15 7.21
N VAL A 88 2.97 2.38 7.42
CA VAL A 88 4.08 2.77 8.31
C VAL A 88 4.82 3.99 7.74
N SER A 89 5.10 3.99 6.44
CA SER A 89 5.77 5.11 5.76
C SER A 89 4.93 6.38 5.81
N PHE A 90 3.61 6.24 5.63
CA PHE A 90 2.65 7.34 5.73
C PHE A 90 2.54 7.87 7.16
N GLU A 91 2.51 7.00 8.17
CA GLU A 91 2.53 7.42 9.58
C GLU A 91 3.77 8.26 9.90
N PHE A 92 4.94 7.81 9.42
CA PHE A 92 6.18 8.55 9.57
C PHE A 92 6.12 9.91 8.86
N LEU A 93 5.67 9.95 7.61
CA LEU A 93 5.52 11.17 6.83
C LEU A 93 4.57 12.15 7.52
N LEU A 94 3.38 11.70 7.89
CA LEU A 94 2.34 12.51 8.52
C LEU A 94 2.81 13.05 9.88
N SER A 95 3.46 12.21 10.68
CA SER A 95 4.04 12.63 11.97
C SER A 95 5.11 13.70 11.79
N ARG A 96 5.98 13.55 10.79
CA ARG A 96 7.02 14.55 10.49
C ARG A 96 6.41 15.85 9.94
N LEU A 97 5.41 15.75 9.06
CA LEU A 97 4.72 16.89 8.47
C LEU A 97 3.97 17.72 9.52
N ILE A 98 3.24 17.06 10.41
CA ILE A 98 2.53 17.72 11.51
C ILE A 98 3.51 18.41 12.44
N ARG A 99 4.62 17.75 12.82
CA ARG A 99 5.65 18.36 13.67
C ARG A 99 6.29 19.57 13.00
N TYR A 100 6.56 19.51 11.70
CA TYR A 100 7.06 20.64 10.93
C TYR A 100 6.05 21.80 10.93
N HIS A 101 4.76 21.51 10.68
CA HIS A 101 3.69 22.51 10.74
C HIS A 101 3.52 23.12 12.13
N GLY A 102 3.68 22.36 13.21
CA GLY A 102 3.62 22.83 14.59
C GLY A 102 4.59 23.97 14.89
N THR A 103 5.79 23.93 14.29
CA THR A 103 6.78 25.01 14.42
C THR A 103 6.36 26.28 13.67
N PHE A 104 5.64 26.14 12.56
CA PHE A 104 5.08 27.25 11.77
C PHE A 104 3.84 27.85 12.42
N THR A 105 2.96 27.04 13.00
CA THR A 105 1.74 27.51 13.67
C THR A 105 2.03 28.26 14.95
N ALA A 106 3.07 27.89 15.71
CA ALA A 106 3.55 28.68 16.84
C ALA A 106 3.92 30.14 16.45
N LYS A 107 4.46 30.34 15.23
CA LYS A 107 4.74 31.67 14.64
C LYS A 107 3.48 32.34 14.05
N ALA A 108 2.52 31.58 13.57
CA ALA A 108 1.29 32.09 12.96
C ALA A 108 0.23 32.52 14.00
N SER A 109 0.18 31.85 15.16
CA SER A 109 -0.67 32.25 16.29
C SER A 109 -0.30 33.62 16.86
N SER A 110 0.99 33.98 16.86
CA SER A 110 1.44 35.35 17.14
C SER A 110 0.99 36.40 16.10
N ALA A 111 0.50 35.96 14.94
CA ALA A 111 0.01 36.81 13.86
C ALA A 111 -1.51 36.73 13.65
N GLY A 112 -2.27 36.15 14.59
CA GLY A 112 -3.74 36.14 14.57
C GLY A 112 -4.39 35.24 13.51
N ARG A 113 -3.65 34.31 12.88
CA ARG A 113 -4.20 33.37 11.89
C ARG A 113 -4.68 32.08 12.57
N PHE A 114 -5.86 31.59 12.18
CA PHE A 114 -6.37 30.30 12.63
C PHE A 114 -5.50 29.16 12.10
N ALA A 115 -4.87 28.43 13.01
CA ALA A 115 -4.13 27.21 12.73
C ALA A 115 -5.05 26.00 12.84
N LEU A 116 -5.02 25.10 11.85
CA LEU A 116 -5.74 23.82 11.94
C LEU A 116 -5.17 22.98 13.10
N PRO A 117 -6.03 22.39 13.94
CA PRO A 117 -5.57 21.56 15.04
C PRO A 117 -4.99 20.22 14.54
N GLU A 118 -3.99 19.71 15.25
CA GLU A 118 -3.26 18.48 14.89
C GLU A 118 -4.18 17.27 14.66
N TRP A 119 -5.21 17.11 15.50
CA TRP A 119 -6.15 15.99 15.37
C TRP A 119 -6.92 16.04 14.05
N ALA A 120 -7.26 17.23 13.54
CA ALA A 120 -7.98 17.38 12.28
C ALA A 120 -7.08 17.01 11.08
N LEU A 121 -5.80 17.44 11.11
CA LEU A 121 -4.82 17.05 10.10
C LEU A 121 -4.59 15.53 10.08
N ARG A 122 -4.56 14.88 11.26
CA ARG A 122 -4.44 13.42 11.35
C ARG A 122 -5.64 12.70 10.76
N ILE A 123 -6.86 13.10 11.14
CA ILE A 123 -8.09 12.47 10.62
C ILE A 123 -8.16 12.62 9.10
N LEU A 124 -7.92 13.82 8.57
CA LEU A 124 -7.92 14.07 7.14
C LEU A 124 -6.87 13.22 6.42
N GLY A 125 -5.65 13.13 6.97
CA GLY A 125 -4.57 12.32 6.43
C GLY A 125 -4.93 10.84 6.35
N TYR A 126 -5.43 10.25 7.43
CA TYR A 126 -5.82 8.84 7.44
C TYR A 126 -7.03 8.55 6.53
N LEU A 127 -8.01 9.46 6.46
CA LEU A 127 -9.15 9.31 5.55
C LEU A 127 -8.71 9.30 4.09
N LEU A 128 -7.83 10.23 3.72
CA LEU A 128 -7.28 10.31 2.37
C LEU A 128 -6.47 9.05 2.04
N PHE A 129 -5.63 8.60 2.98
CA PHE A 129 -4.87 7.36 2.82
C PHE A 129 -5.81 6.16 2.63
N ALA A 130 -6.82 6.01 3.48
CA ALA A 130 -7.78 4.92 3.41
C ALA A 130 -8.50 4.87 2.06
N TYR A 131 -8.99 6.03 1.60
CA TYR A 131 -9.69 6.16 0.33
C TYR A 131 -8.81 5.76 -0.86
N ALA A 132 -7.53 6.17 -0.85
CA ALA A 132 -6.62 5.89 -1.96
C ALA A 132 -6.06 4.46 -1.94
N SER A 133 -5.94 3.83 -0.77
CA SER A 133 -5.18 2.58 -0.62
C SER A 133 -6.02 1.33 -0.40
N LEU A 134 -7.18 1.41 0.24
CA LEU A 134 -8.04 0.24 0.46
C LEU A 134 -8.53 -0.41 -0.85
N PRO A 135 -8.92 0.36 -1.90
CA PRO A 135 -9.34 -0.23 -3.17
C PRO A 135 -8.21 -0.90 -3.96
N LEU A 136 -6.94 -0.66 -3.59
CA LEU A 136 -5.77 -1.24 -4.26
C LEU A 136 -5.39 -2.62 -3.73
N ILE A 137 -6.01 -3.07 -2.64
CA ILE A 137 -5.72 -4.39 -2.06
C ILE A 137 -6.32 -5.48 -2.98
N PRO A 138 -7.64 -5.50 -3.26
CA PRO A 138 -8.28 -6.52 -4.09
C PRO A 138 -8.04 -6.35 -5.59
#